data_AF-A0A928XMJ9-F1
#
_entry.id   AF-A0A928XMJ9-F1
#
_cell.length_a   1.000
_cell.length_b   1.000
_cell.length_c   1.000
_cell.angle_alpha   90.00
_cell.angle_beta   90.00
_cell.angle_gamma   90.00
#
_symmetry.space_group_name_H-M   'P 1'
#
loop_
_entity.id
_entity.type
_entity.pdbx_description
1 polymer ?
#
loop_
_entity_poly.entity_id
_entity_poly.type
_entity_poly.pdbx_seq_one_letter_code
_entity_poly.pdbx_strand_id
1 'polypeptide(L)' 'MASMLRRLPNPDLRERARQLIDERGADRAAKTLGIGRESAMRLAAGLRVRRGTIALAERALERLEVSPAEQLDPEELP' A
#
# COMPACT_ATOMS: atom_id res chain seq x y z
N MET A 1 28.30 10.82 -3.03
CA MET A 1 27.42 11.24 -1.92
C MET A 1 25.96 11.03 -2.31
N ALA A 2 25.44 9.81 -2.16
CA ALA A 2 24.05 9.52 -2.50
C ALA A 2 23.12 10.11 -1.44
N SER A 3 22.61 11.33 -1.69
CA SER A 3 21.42 11.80 -1.01
C SER A 3 20.28 10.87 -1.42
N MET A 4 20.08 9.82 -0.62
CA MET A 4 18.92 8.95 -0.68
C MET A 4 17.71 9.84 -0.42
N LEU A 5 17.05 10.25 -1.50
CA LEU A 5 15.86 11.08 -1.46
C LEU A 5 14.75 10.28 -0.75
N ARG A 6 14.70 10.39 0.58
CA ARG A 6 13.64 9.87 1.43
C ARG A 6 12.59 10.95 1.57
N ARG A 7 11.32 10.58 1.49
CA ARG A 7 10.18 11.50 1.64
C ARG A 7 9.23 10.94 2.69
N LEU A 8 8.47 11.83 3.32
CA LEU A 8 7.31 11.43 4.10
C LEU A 8 6.17 11.04 3.12
N PRO A 9 5.45 9.96 3.38
CA PRO A 9 4.26 9.62 2.60
C PRO A 9 3.16 10.68 2.81
N ASN A 10 2.35 10.91 1.77
CA ASN A 10 1.12 11.69 1.90
C ASN A 10 0.20 11.01 2.96
N PRO A 11 -0.49 11.78 3.83
CA PRO A 11 -1.55 11.28 4.69
C PRO A 11 -2.45 10.17 4.12
N ASP A 12 -2.92 10.29 2.88
CA ASP A 12 -3.85 9.31 2.28
C ASP A 12 -3.17 7.96 2.04
N LEU A 13 -1.96 8.00 1.46
CA LEU A 13 -1.12 6.82 1.24
C LEU A 13 -0.79 6.10 2.56
N ARG A 14 -0.48 6.87 3.60
CA ARG A 14 -0.23 6.34 4.94
C ARG A 14 -1.46 5.63 5.49
N GLU A 15 -2.63 6.25 5.37
CA GLU A 15 -3.88 5.71 5.89
C GLU A 15 -4.26 4.41 5.17
N ARG A 16 -4.17 4.39 3.84
CA ARG A 16 -4.43 3.18 3.05
C ARG A 16 -3.45 2.05 3.34
N ALA A 17 -2.17 2.37 3.50
CA ALA A 17 -1.19 1.36 3.93
C ALA A 17 -1.49 0.82 5.33
N ARG A 18 -1.97 1.66 6.25
CA ARG A 18 -2.39 1.22 7.58
C ARG A 18 -3.59 0.28 7.50
N GLN A 19 -4.63 0.67 6.77
CA GLN A 19 -5.83 -0.16 6.57
C GLN A 19 -5.48 -1.54 5.98
N LEU A 20 -4.63 -1.60 4.96
CA LEU A 20 -4.18 -2.88 4.39
C LEU A 20 -3.44 -3.76 5.40
N ILE A 21 -2.64 -3.15 6.30
CA ILE A 21 -1.94 -3.88 7.36
C ILE A 21 -2.94 -4.38 8.40
N ASP A 22 -3.90 -3.55 8.79
CA ASP A 22 -4.91 -3.92 9.79
C ASP A 22 -5.82 -5.05 9.28
N GLU A 23 -6.21 -5.00 8.00
CA GLU A 23 -7.06 -6.01 7.35
C GLU A 23 -6.35 -7.35 7.10
N ARG A 24 -5.08 -7.33 6.67
CA ARG A 24 -4.42 -8.49 6.06
C ARG A 24 -3.10 -8.88 6.72
N GLY A 25 -2.60 -8.06 7.63
CA GLY A 25 -1.28 -8.17 8.23
C GLY A 25 -0.16 -7.56 7.38
N ALA A 26 0.94 -7.20 8.04
CA ALA A 26 2.07 -6.49 7.44
C ALA A 26 2.70 -7.22 6.23
N ASP A 27 2.80 -8.54 6.30
CA ASP A 27 3.41 -9.35 5.24
C ASP A 27 2.57 -9.40 3.97
N ARG A 28 1.24 -9.51 4.08
CA ARG A 28 0.34 -9.48 2.91
C ARG A 28 0.23 -8.07 2.34
N ALA A 29 0.12 -7.06 3.18
CA ALA A 29 0.12 -5.66 2.75
C ALA A 29 1.41 -5.30 1.97
N ALA A 30 2.57 -5.74 2.46
CA ALA A 30 3.84 -5.53 1.77
C ALA A 30 3.88 -6.16 0.37
N LYS A 31 3.38 -7.40 0.24
CA LYS A 31 3.24 -8.09 -1.06
C LYS A 31 2.29 -7.34 -1.99
N THR A 32 1.12 -6.93 -1.49
CA THR A 32 0.14 -6.14 -2.25
C THR A 32 0.72 -4.83 -2.75
N LEU A 33 1.50 -4.14 -1.91
CA LEU A 33 2.15 -2.87 -2.27
C LEU A 33 3.43 -3.05 -3.10
N GLY A 34 3.90 -4.28 -3.32
CA GLY A 34 5.14 -4.55 -4.06
C GLY A 34 6.40 -4.01 -3.39
N ILE A 35 6.41 -3.92 -2.05
CA ILE A 35 7.51 -3.36 -1.26
C ILE A 35 7.91 -4.30 -0.12
N GLY A 36 9.07 -4.07 0.49
CA GLY A 36 9.49 -4.85 1.66
C GLY A 36 8.62 -4.58 2.90
N ARG A 37 8.49 -5.58 3.77
CA ARG A 37 7.71 -5.53 5.02
C ARG A 37 8.06 -4.32 5.90
N GLU A 38 9.35 -4.06 6.12
CA GLU A 38 9.79 -2.90 6.91
C GLU A 38 9.34 -1.59 6.27
N SER A 39 9.46 -1.48 4.95
CA SER A 39 9.01 -0.31 4.20
C SER A 39 7.50 -0.09 4.31
N ALA A 40 6.70 -1.16 4.27
CA ALA A 40 5.25 -1.08 4.45
C ALA A 40 4.88 -0.60 5.86
N MET A 41 5.51 -1.16 6.90
CA MET A 41 5.29 -0.70 8.28
C MET A 41 5.71 0.76 8.48
N ARG A 42 6.86 1.17 7.92
CA ARG A 42 7.32 2.56 7.97
C ARG A 42 6.35 3.49 7.24
N LEU A 43 5.80 3.07 6.10
CA LEU A 43 4.81 3.83 5.35
C LEU A 43 3.55 4.07 6.19
N ALA A 44 2.99 3.01 6.81
CA ALA A 44 1.79 3.08 7.66
C ALA A 44 2.01 3.89 8.95
N ALA A 45 3.22 3.86 9.49
CA ALA A 45 3.65 4.69 10.62
C ALA A 45 3.96 6.15 10.23
N GLY A 46 3.84 6.52 8.94
CA GLY A 46 4.15 7.87 8.46
C GLY A 46 5.63 8.23 8.52
N LEU A 47 6.51 7.23 8.59
CA LEU A 47 7.96 7.42 8.67
C LEU A 47 8.57 7.62 7.28
N ARG A 48 9.76 8.21 7.26
CA ARG A 48 10.52 8.39 6.02
C ARG A 48 10.87 7.06 5.37
N VAL A 49 10.53 6.93 4.10
CA VAL A 49 10.85 5.81 3.21
C VAL A 49 11.49 6.34 1.92
N ARG A 50 12.08 5.46 1.10
CA ARG A 50 12.69 5.86 -0.18
C ARG A 50 11.61 6.37 -1.14
N ARG A 51 11.90 7.42 -1.93
CA ARG A 51 10.94 7.93 -2.94
C ARG A 51 10.43 6.85 -3.89
N GLY A 52 11.29 5.93 -4.32
CA GLY A 52 10.87 4.81 -5.18
C GLY A 52 9.88 3.87 -4.49
N THR A 53 9.99 3.66 -3.18
CA THR A 53 9.03 2.88 -2.38
C THR A 53 7.67 3.55 -2.33
N ILE A 54 7.63 4.88 -2.19
CA ILE A 54 6.38 5.65 -2.22
C ILE A 54 5.70 5.49 -3.58
N ALA A 55 6.44 5.70 -4.67
CA ALA A 55 5.90 5.58 -6.02
C ALA A 55 5.37 4.17 -6.34
N LEU A 56 6.03 3.12 -5.84
CA LEU A 56 5.54 1.74 -5.98
C LEU A 56 4.23 1.52 -5.20
N ALA A 57 4.17 2.01 -3.96
CA ALA A 57 2.98 1.87 -3.13
C ALA A 57 1.79 2.66 -3.69
N GLU A 58 2.00 3.88 -4.18
CA GLU A 58 0.97 4.70 -4.84
C GLU A 58 0.38 3.95 -6.04
N ARG A 59 1.23 3.46 -6.95
CA ARG A 59 0.78 2.67 -8.11
C ARG A 59 0.06 1.39 -7.74
N ALA A 60 0.46 0.73 -6.66
CA ALA A 60 -0.22 -0.48 -6.21
C ALA A 60 -1.62 -0.18 -5.69
N LEU A 61 -1.79 0.89 -4.92
CA LEU A 61 -3.10 1.32 -4.42
C LEU A 61 -4.02 1.79 -5.56
N GLU A 62 -3.50 2.57 -6.51
CA GLU A 62 -4.25 2.98 -7.70
C GLU A 62 -4.84 1.77 -8.44
N ARG A 63 -4.09 0.66 -8.56
CA ARG A 63 -4.60 -0.57 -9.19
C ARG A 63 -5.70 -1.27 -8.39
N LEU A 64 -5.64 -1.20 -7.06
CA LEU A 64 -6.68 -1.77 -6.19
C LEU A 64 -7.97 -0.95 -6.28
N GLU A 65 -7.86 0.37 -6.29
CA GLU A 65 -9.01 1.28 -6.40
C GLU A 65 -9.68 1.25 -7.78
N VAL A 66 -8.93 0.88 -8.83
CA VAL A 66 -9.45 0.66 -10.19
C VAL A 66 -10.06 -0.75 -10.38
N SER A 67 -9.88 -1.67 -9.42
CA SER A 67 -10.49 -3.01 -9.44
C SER A 67 -11.72 -3.20 -8.52
N PRO A 68 -12.70 -2.27 -8.39
CA PRO A 68 -13.85 -2.46 -7.51
C PRO A 68 -14.97 -3.33 -8.14
N ALA A 69 -14.71 -4.09 -9.22
CA ALA A 69 -15.77 -4.72 -10.03
C ALA A 69 -15.62 -6.24 -10.27
N GLU A 70 -14.76 -6.97 -9.55
CA GLU A 70 -14.63 -8.43 -9.74
C GLU A 70 -14.86 -9.25 -8.46
N GLN A 71 -15.77 -8.79 -7.60
CA GLN A 71 -16.42 -9.63 -6.58
C GLN A 71 -17.93 -9.37 -6.58
N LEU A 72 -18.57 -9.56 -7.74
CA LEU A 72 -19.96 -9.98 -7.76
C LEU A 72 -19.93 -11.51 -7.79
N ASP A 73 -20.15 -12.14 -6.64
CA ASP A 73 -20.42 -13.57 -6.58
C ASP A 73 -21.69 -13.84 -7.40
N PRO A 74 -21.66 -14.67 -8.47
CA PRO A 74 -22.84 -14.94 -9.29
C PRO A 74 -23.84 -15.92 -8.64
N GLU A 75 -23.80 -16.14 -7.32
CA GLU A 75 -24.55 -17.22 -6.65
C GLU A 75 -25.78 -16.79 -5.83
N GLU A 76 -26.30 -15.58 -6.02
CA GLU A 76 -27.61 -15.20 -5.47
C GLU A 76 -28.57 -14.71 -6.56
N LEU A 77 -29.05 -15.65 -7.38
CA LEU A 77 -30.35 -15.49 -8.03
C LEU A 77 -31.21 -16.72 -7.69
N PRO A 78 -32.38 -16.53 -7.03
CA PRO A 78 -33.34 -17.60 -6.80
C PRO A 78 -34.01 -18.08 -8.10
#